data_AF-A0A940DSI9-F1
#
_entry.id   AF-A0A940DSI9-F1
#
_cell.length_a   1.000
_cell.length_b   1.000
_cell.length_c   1.000
_cell.angle_alpha   90.00
_cell.angle_beta   90.00
_cell.angle_gamma   90.00
#
_symmetry.space_group_name_H-M   'P 1'
#
loop_
_entity.id
_entity.type
_entity.pdbx_description
1 polymer ?
#
loop_
_entity_poly.entity_id
_entity_poly.type
_entity_poly.pdbx_seq_one_letter_code
_entity_poly.pdbx_strand_id
1 'polypeptide(L)'
;MNIDFEKTELTVIPNFKGGEKELSARMFFDGTNRIMKARLVPGASIGMHTHTDSCEMIFITKGSGSVIFDGEKTPVHEGLCHYCPKGHTHSLINDSQADLEFLAVVPQQ
;
A
#
# COMPACT_ATOMS: atom_id res chain seq x y z
N MET A 1 15.48 9.14 -13.67
CA MET A 1 15.67 7.67 -13.53
C MET A 1 14.33 7.00 -13.83
N ASN A 2 14.32 5.86 -14.50
CA ASN A 2 13.11 5.07 -14.76
C ASN A 2 13.12 3.83 -13.85
N ILE A 3 11.98 3.47 -13.27
CA ILE A 3 11.83 2.24 -12.46
C ILE A 3 10.98 1.26 -13.27
N ASP A 4 11.60 0.18 -13.73
CA ASP A 4 10.94 -0.92 -14.42
C ASP A 4 10.62 -2.03 -13.42
N PHE A 5 9.42 -2.00 -12.84
CA PHE A 5 9.03 -2.95 -11.80
C PHE A 5 9.09 -4.40 -12.28
N GLU A 6 8.93 -4.69 -13.58
CA GLU A 6 9.00 -6.08 -14.06
C GLU A 6 10.40 -6.68 -13.91
N LYS A 7 11.43 -5.83 -13.83
CA LYS A 7 12.83 -6.22 -13.58
C LYS A 7 13.25 -6.14 -12.11
N THR A 8 12.41 -5.60 -11.24
CA THR A 8 12.67 -5.52 -9.80
C THR A 8 12.29 -6.83 -9.13
N GLU A 9 13.08 -7.33 -8.19
CA GLU A 9 12.73 -8.56 -7.46
C GLU A 9 11.35 -8.46 -6.75
N LEU A 10 10.58 -9.54 -6.81
CA LEU A 10 9.32 -9.66 -6.07
C LEU A 10 9.62 -10.11 -4.64
N THR A 11 9.27 -9.29 -3.66
CA THR A 11 9.31 -9.65 -2.25
C THR A 11 7.91 -10.01 -1.78
N VAL A 12 7.79 -11.11 -1.02
CA VAL A 12 6.56 -11.48 -0.32
C VAL A 12 6.79 -11.29 1.17
N ILE A 13 5.99 -10.41 1.79
CA ILE A 13 6.15 -10.01 3.18
C ILE A 13 4.93 -10.48 3.98
N PRO A 14 5.10 -11.47 4.88
CA PRO A 14 4.00 -11.94 5.71
C PRO A 14 3.65 -10.88 6.76
N ASN A 15 2.35 -10.78 7.06
CA ASN A 15 1.76 -9.94 8.10
C ASN A 15 2.31 -8.52 8.10
N PHE A 16 2.38 -7.89 6.92
CA PHE A 16 3.03 -6.59 6.78
C PHE A 16 2.33 -5.55 7.68
N LYS A 17 3.13 -4.89 8.55
CA LYS A 17 2.65 -3.99 9.60
C LYS A 17 1.64 -4.62 10.58
N GLY A 18 1.67 -5.94 10.76
CA GLY A 18 0.72 -6.68 11.58
C GLY A 18 -0.62 -6.94 10.90
N GLY A 19 -0.71 -6.76 9.58
CA GLY A 19 -1.89 -7.09 8.79
C GLY A 19 -2.09 -8.59 8.58
N GLU A 20 -3.12 -8.92 7.81
CA GLU A 20 -3.51 -10.28 7.48
C GLU A 20 -2.81 -10.79 6.22
N LYS A 21 -2.44 -12.08 6.22
CA LYS A 21 -1.77 -12.78 5.11
C LYS A 21 -0.49 -12.07 4.67
N GLU A 22 -0.27 -11.88 3.37
CA GLU A 22 0.98 -11.39 2.81
C GLU A 22 0.79 -10.19 1.87
N LEU A 23 1.79 -9.30 1.86
CA LEU A 23 1.97 -8.27 0.85
C LEU A 23 2.99 -8.77 -0.19
N SER A 24 2.59 -8.87 -1.45
CA SER A 24 3.53 -9.09 -2.55
C SER A 24 3.91 -7.74 -3.15
N ALA A 25 5.18 -7.37 -3.13
CA ALA A 25 5.63 -6.05 -3.58
C ALA A 25 6.97 -6.09 -4.33
N ARG A 26 7.07 -5.24 -5.35
CA ARG A 26 8.33 -4.89 -6.02
C ARG A 26 8.69 -3.46 -5.63
N MET A 27 9.86 -3.27 -5.01
CA MET A 27 10.18 -2.04 -4.29
C MET A 27 11.46 -1.39 -4.81
N PHE A 28 11.46 -0.06 -4.84
CA PHE A 28 12.65 0.79 -4.96
C PHE A 28 12.78 1.65 -3.70
N PHE A 29 14.01 1.86 -3.25
CA PHE A 29 14.32 2.73 -2.12
C PHE A 29 15.68 3.38 -2.33
N ASP A 30 15.75 4.71 -2.22
CA ASP A 30 16.97 5.51 -2.39
C ASP A 30 17.56 6.03 -1.07
N GLY A 31 16.98 5.63 0.06
CA GLY A 31 17.31 6.16 1.39
C GLY A 31 16.28 7.17 1.93
N THR A 32 15.47 7.79 1.06
CA THR A 32 14.50 8.83 1.42
C THR A 32 13.10 8.53 0.89
N ASN A 33 13.01 8.05 -0.35
CA ASN A 33 11.78 7.75 -1.07
C ASN A 33 11.65 6.25 -1.24
N ARG A 34 10.50 5.70 -0.83
CA ARG A 34 10.11 4.34 -1.18
C ARG A 34 9.02 4.39 -2.24
N ILE A 35 9.19 3.60 -3.30
CA ILE A 35 8.23 3.49 -4.40
C ILE A 35 8.00 2.01 -4.64
N MET A 36 6.75 1.55 -4.65
CA MET A 36 6.45 0.13 -4.81
C MET A 36 5.22 -0.14 -5.67
N LYS A 37 5.28 -1.23 -6.43
CA LYS A 37 4.11 -1.88 -7.06
C LYS A 37 3.77 -3.10 -6.22
N ALA A 38 2.56 -3.16 -5.68
CA ALA A 38 2.17 -4.16 -4.71
C ALA A 38 0.79 -4.76 -4.98
N ARG A 39 0.57 -5.94 -4.39
CA ARG A 39 -0.66 -6.71 -4.48
C ARG A 39 -1.03 -7.27 -3.10
N LEU A 40 -2.32 -7.20 -2.80
CA LEU A 40 -2.97 -7.92 -1.71
C LEU A 40 -3.97 -8.92 -2.31
N VAL A 41 -3.85 -10.19 -1.90
CA VAL A 41 -4.84 -11.23 -2.24
C VAL A 41 -6.13 -11.04 -1.43
N PRO A 42 -7.27 -11.68 -1.81
CA PRO A 42 -8.50 -11.61 -1.02
C PRO A 42 -8.28 -11.91 0.47
N GLY A 43 -8.75 -11.02 1.34
CA GLY A 43 -8.60 -11.09 2.80
C GLY A 43 -7.22 -10.71 3.34
N ALA A 44 -6.28 -10.27 2.51
CA ALA A 44 -4.99 -9.73 2.98
C ALA A 44 -5.11 -8.24 3.34
N SER A 45 -4.25 -7.77 4.24
CA SER A 45 -4.21 -6.36 4.62
C SER A 45 -2.79 -5.88 4.97
N ILE A 46 -2.60 -4.57 4.85
CA ILE A 46 -1.51 -3.86 5.51
C ILE A 46 -2.05 -3.41 6.86
N GLY A 47 -1.37 -3.81 7.94
CA GLY A 47 -1.80 -3.46 9.29
C GLY A 47 -1.78 -1.96 9.55
N MET A 48 -2.50 -1.56 10.60
CA MET A 48 -2.63 -0.15 10.99
C MET A 48 -1.28 0.45 11.36
N HIS A 49 -0.92 1.58 10.75
CA HIS A 49 0.34 2.25 11.04
C HIS A 49 0.26 3.77 10.80
N THR A 50 1.13 4.49 11.51
CA THR A 50 1.22 5.95 11.47
C THR A 50 2.45 6.38 10.70
N HIS A 51 2.30 7.39 9.85
CA HIS A 51 3.43 8.04 9.17
C HIS A 51 3.97 9.20 9.99
N THR A 52 4.92 8.95 10.90
CA THR A 52 5.45 9.98 11.81
C THR A 52 6.45 10.95 11.17
N ASP A 53 7.19 10.46 10.17
CA ASP A 53 8.32 11.13 9.50
C ASP A 53 8.17 11.11 7.97
N SER A 54 6.98 10.78 7.47
CA SER A 54 6.71 10.55 6.05
C SER A 54 5.25 10.86 5.73
N CYS A 55 4.85 10.69 4.47
CA CYS A 55 3.47 10.54 4.07
C CYS A 55 3.37 9.38 3.09
N GLU A 56 2.16 8.97 2.69
CA GLU A 56 1.98 7.92 1.69
C GLU A 56 0.88 8.28 0.68
N MET A 57 1.16 8.08 -0.61
CA MET A 57 0.17 8.07 -1.67
C MET A 57 0.01 6.66 -2.20
N ILE A 58 -1.21 6.13 -2.23
CA ILE A 58 -1.56 4.82 -2.77
C ILE A 58 -2.49 5.00 -3.97
N PHE A 59 -2.06 4.62 -5.16
CA PHE A 59 -2.86 4.60 -6.37
C PHE A 59 -3.36 3.19 -6.63
N ILE A 60 -4.67 2.97 -6.59
CA ILE A 60 -5.26 1.68 -6.90
C ILE A 60 -5.25 1.46 -8.41
N THR A 61 -4.49 0.47 -8.87
CA THR A 61 -4.32 0.19 -10.29
C THR A 61 -5.22 -0.93 -10.79
N LYS A 62 -5.78 -1.75 -9.88
CA LYS A 62 -6.73 -2.81 -10.22
C LYS A 62 -7.48 -3.31 -8.99
N GLY A 63 -8.75 -3.64 -9.16
CA GLY A 63 -9.58 -4.24 -8.12
C GLY A 63 -10.18 -3.22 -7.15
N SER A 64 -10.61 -3.71 -5.99
CA SER A 64 -11.27 -2.90 -4.95
C SER A 64 -10.95 -3.41 -3.56
N GLY A 65 -11.10 -2.54 -2.57
CA GLY A 65 -10.96 -2.89 -1.16
C GLY A 65 -11.45 -1.76 -0.29
N SER A 66 -10.88 -1.64 0.90
CA SER A 66 -11.18 -0.56 1.83
C SER A 66 -9.90 -0.02 2.47
N VAL A 67 -9.93 1.26 2.80
CA VAL A 67 -8.94 1.88 3.69
C VAL A 67 -9.61 2.20 5.01
N ILE A 68 -8.89 2.02 6.11
CA ILE A 68 -9.25 2.67 7.38
C ILE A 68 -8.29 3.84 7.54
N PHE A 69 -8.81 5.07 7.63
CA PHE A 69 -8.05 6.30 7.81
C PHE A 69 -8.57 7.04 9.04
N ASP A 70 -7.71 7.26 10.04
CA ASP A 70 -8.08 7.84 11.33
C ASP A 70 -9.35 7.25 11.97
N GLY A 71 -9.51 5.93 11.82
CA GLY A 71 -10.64 5.17 12.37
C GLY A 71 -11.87 5.11 11.46
N GLU A 72 -11.93 5.87 10.37
CA GLU A 72 -13.03 5.81 9.40
C GLU A 72 -12.70 4.83 8.27
N LYS A 73 -13.60 3.88 8.02
CA LYS A 73 -13.45 2.91 6.92
C LYS A 73 -14.15 3.42 5.67
N THR A 74 -13.40 3.58 4.57
CA THR A 74 -13.91 4.03 3.27
C THR A 74 -13.50 3.06 2.15
N PRO A 75 -14.33 2.89 1.11
CA PRO A 75 -14.01 2.00 -0.01
C PRO A 75 -12.97 2.63 -0.93
N VAL A 76 -12.16 1.79 -1.56
CA VAL A 76 -11.24 2.16 -2.65
C VAL A 76 -11.43 1.23 -3.84
N HIS A 77 -11.20 1.75 -5.04
CA HIS A 77 -11.32 1.00 -6.29
C HIS A 77 -10.33 1.50 -7.33
N GLU A 78 -10.16 0.73 -8.42
CA GLU A 78 -9.31 1.10 -9.56
C GLU A 78 -9.52 2.55 -10.01
N GLY A 79 -8.41 3.27 -10.19
CA GLY A 79 -8.37 4.68 -10.55
C GLY A 79 -8.39 5.65 -9.36
N LEU A 80 -8.66 5.19 -8.15
CA LEU A 80 -8.68 6.02 -6.94
C LEU A 80 -7.28 6.18 -6.33
N CYS A 81 -7.01 7.36 -5.76
CA CYS A 81 -5.82 7.63 -4.96
C CYS A 81 -6.21 7.82 -3.49
N HIS A 82 -5.64 7.01 -2.59
CA HIS A 82 -5.66 7.25 -1.16
C HIS A 82 -4.41 8.05 -0.76
N TYR A 83 -4.57 9.08 0.07
CA TYR A 83 -3.45 9.87 0.59
C TYR A 83 -3.47 9.85 2.11
N CYS A 84 -2.35 9.46 2.72
CA CYS A 84 -2.11 9.53 4.16
C CYS A 84 -1.06 10.61 4.46
N PRO A 85 -1.45 11.78 4.99
CA PRO A 85 -0.51 12.83 5.35
C PRO A 85 0.36 12.44 6.56
N LYS A 86 1.47 13.17 6.75
CA LYS A 86 2.32 13.04 7.94
C LYS A 86 1.50 13.27 9.22
N GLY A 87 1.71 12.40 10.21
CA GLY A 87 1.00 12.40 11.49
C GLY A 87 -0.29 11.59 11.50
N HIS A 88 -0.77 11.11 10.36
CA HIS A 88 -2.00 10.34 10.25
C HIS A 88 -1.75 8.83 10.24
N THR A 89 -2.81 8.08 10.53
CA THR A 89 -2.77 6.62 10.65
C THR A 89 -3.72 5.98 9.65
N HIS A 90 -3.27 4.90 9.01
CA HIS A 90 -4.13 4.15 8.10
C HIS A 90 -3.80 2.65 7.99
N SER A 91 -4.70 1.93 7.33
CA SER A 91 -4.58 0.53 6.92
C SER A 91 -5.24 0.35 5.55
N LEU A 92 -4.68 -0.51 4.70
CA LEU A 92 -5.29 -0.92 3.43
C LEU A 92 -5.70 -2.39 3.52
N ILE A 93 -6.94 -2.68 3.15
CA ILE A 93 -7.57 -4.00 3.31
C ILE A 93 -8.13 -4.43 1.96
N ASN A 94 -7.80 -5.63 1.51
CA ASN A 94 -8.53 -6.29 0.44
C ASN A 94 -9.66 -7.13 1.01
N ASP A 95 -10.83 -6.52 1.19
CA ASP A 95 -12.07 -7.20 1.60
C ASP A 95 -12.95 -7.63 0.41
N SER A 96 -12.38 -7.69 -0.79
CA SER A 96 -13.04 -8.20 -1.99
C SER A 96 -12.76 -9.69 -2.23
N GLN A 97 -13.28 -10.23 -3.34
CA GLN A 97 -13.05 -11.61 -3.79
C GLN A 97 -11.99 -11.72 -4.90
N ALA A 98 -11.37 -10.60 -5.30
CA ALA A 98 -10.33 -10.56 -6.32
C ALA A 98 -9.06 -9.88 -5.78
N ASP A 99 -7.98 -9.93 -6.55
CA ASP A 99 -6.74 -9.23 -6.17
C ASP A 99 -6.91 -7.71 -6.20
N LEU A 100 -6.28 -7.05 -5.23
CA LEU A 100 -6.11 -5.61 -5.18
C LEU A 100 -4.66 -5.28 -5.51
N GLU A 101 -4.43 -4.56 -6.61
CA GLU A 101 -3.11 -4.11 -7.04
C GLU A 101 -3.02 -2.59 -6.95
N PHE A 102 -1.87 -2.08 -6.50
CA PHE A 102 -1.66 -0.65 -6.31
C PHE A 102 -0.19 -0.25 -6.43
N LEU A 103 0.02 1.05 -6.66
CA LEU A 103 1.30 1.71 -6.52
C LEU A 103 1.31 2.52 -5.22
N ALA A 104 2.36 2.41 -4.42
CA ALA A 104 2.53 3.22 -3.22
C ALA A 104 3.84 4.02 -3.26
N VAL A 105 3.76 5.28 -2.84
CA VAL A 105 4.89 6.22 -2.76
C VAL A 105 4.96 6.79 -1.35
N VAL A 106 6.08 6.54 -0.68
CA VAL A 106 6.34 6.97 0.70
C VAL A 106 7.60 7.83 0.74
N PRO A 107 7.49 9.16 0.57
CA PRO A 107 8.60 10.07 0.80
C PRO A 107 8.75 10.39 2.29
N GLN A 108 9.99 10.41 2.78
CA GLN A 108 10.31 11.01 4.08
C GLN A 108 10.18 12.55 4.05
N GLN A 109 9.82 13.14 5.18
CA GLN A 109 9.54 14.57 5.37
C GLN A 109 10.18 15.13 6.63
#